data_AF-A0A9P7Z9D1-F1
#
_entry.id   AF-A0A9P7Z9D1-F1
#
_cell.length_a   1.000
_cell.length_b   1.000
_cell.length_c   1.000
_cell.angle_alpha   90.00
_cell.angle_beta   90.00
_cell.angle_gamma   90.00
#
_symmetry.space_group_name_H-M   'P 1'
#
loop_
_entity.id
_entity.type
_entity.pdbx_description
1 polymer ?
#
loop_
_entity_poly.entity_id
_entity_poly.type
_entity_poly.pdbx_seq_one_letter_code
_entity_poly.pdbx_strand_id
1 'polypeptide(L)'
;MYMIRRNEKEKCSASIATLVSTAELVRENGFSMDVVTIGGGTVTAEICASLPGITKVQPGFFIFIGSDYRNAVGGLFEHNLTIPSATISKSSSAKRVTIGGGLKTLMTDSGFAEAKDLPRITCTQMGD
;
A
#
# COMPACT_ATOMS: atom_id res chain seq x y z
N MET A 1 3.52 -7.77 15.32
CA MET A 1 3.76 -6.37 14.91
C MET A 1 5.20 -5.91 15.15
N TYR A 2 5.77 -6.04 16.36
CA TYR A 2 7.15 -5.61 16.66
C TYR A 2 8.24 -6.35 15.84
N MET A 3 8.09 -7.67 15.65
CA MET A 3 9.05 -8.48 14.87
C MET A 3 9.02 -8.20 13.36
N ILE A 4 7.85 -7.83 12.82
CA ILE A 4 7.70 -7.49 11.38
C ILE A 4 8.45 -6.18 11.09
N ARG A 5 8.27 -5.14 11.93
CA ARG A 5 9.00 -3.87 11.77
C ARG A 5 10.51 -4.01 11.90
N ARG A 6 11.00 -4.95 12.70
CA ARG A 6 12.44 -5.23 12.83
C ARG A 6 13.03 -5.81 11.53
N ASN A 7 12.36 -6.80 10.94
CA ASN A 7 12.79 -7.39 9.67
C ASN A 7 12.72 -6.38 8.51
N GLU A 8 11.66 -5.57 8.46
CA GLU A 8 11.53 -4.50 7.46
C GLU A 8 12.64 -3.44 7.60
N LYS A 9 13.05 -3.11 8.84
CA LYS A 9 14.16 -2.20 9.08
C LYS A 9 15.50 -2.78 8.59
N GLU A 10 15.76 -4.05 8.86
CA GLU A 10 16.99 -4.72 8.42
C GLU A 10 17.07 -4.75 6.88
N LYS A 11 15.96 -5.08 6.20
CA LYS A 11 15.87 -5.07 4.74
C LYS A 11 15.99 -3.67 4.14
N CYS A 12 15.25 -2.67 4.65
CA CYS A 12 15.36 -1.29 4.15
C CYS A 12 16.78 -0.75 4.37
N SER A 13 17.44 -1.08 5.49
CA SER A 13 18.83 -0.66 5.74
C SER A 13 19.81 -1.24 4.72
N ALA A 14 19.68 -2.54 4.38
CA ALA A 14 20.53 -3.17 3.37
C ALA A 14 20.34 -2.55 1.97
N SER A 15 19.09 -2.32 1.55
CA SER A 15 18.81 -1.68 0.27
C SER A 15 19.30 -0.22 0.21
N ILE A 16 19.17 0.52 1.31
CA ILE A 16 19.63 1.91 1.38
C ILE A 16 21.15 2.00 1.37
N ALA A 17 21.85 1.09 2.03
CA ALA A 17 23.31 1.05 1.97
C ALA A 17 23.81 0.99 0.53
N THR A 18 23.24 0.11 -0.29
CA THR A 18 23.58 0.00 -1.73
C THR A 18 23.26 1.28 -2.51
N LEU A 19 22.10 1.89 -2.25
CA LEU A 19 21.69 3.12 -2.93
C LEU A 19 22.64 4.29 -2.57
N VAL A 20 22.95 4.46 -1.29
CA VAL A 20 23.80 5.54 -0.78
C VAL A 20 25.24 5.36 -1.24
N SER A 21 25.79 4.14 -1.17
CA SER A 21 27.16 3.87 -1.65
C SER A 21 27.29 4.12 -3.15
N THR A 22 26.25 3.81 -3.93
CA THR A 22 26.22 4.13 -5.37
C THR A 22 26.19 5.65 -5.57
N ALA A 23 25.43 6.38 -4.76
CA ALA A 23 25.38 7.83 -4.85
C ALA A 23 26.72 8.49 -4.48
N GLU A 24 27.41 7.95 -3.48
CA GLU A 24 28.77 8.37 -3.11
C GLU A 24 29.75 8.13 -4.25
N LEU A 25 29.74 6.94 -4.85
CA LEU A 25 30.62 6.62 -5.98
C LEU A 25 30.42 7.58 -7.16
N VAL A 26 29.19 7.95 -7.47
CA VAL A 26 28.88 8.94 -8.52
C VAL A 26 29.47 10.31 -8.16
N ARG A 27 29.37 10.74 -6.89
CA ARG A 27 29.98 12.01 -6.42
C ARG A 27 31.49 11.98 -6.47
N GLU A 28 32.12 10.87 -6.09
CA GLU A 28 33.57 10.68 -6.16
C GLU A 28 34.13 10.78 -7.58
N ASN A 29 33.31 10.43 -8.59
CA ASN A 29 33.65 10.58 -10.00
C ASN A 29 33.39 11.99 -10.55
N GLY A 30 33.15 12.97 -9.68
CA GLY A 30 33.03 14.39 -10.05
C GLY A 30 31.64 14.82 -10.54
N PHE A 31 30.62 13.96 -10.43
CA PHE A 31 29.25 14.30 -10.79
C PHE A 31 28.50 14.87 -9.58
N SER A 32 27.73 15.95 -9.79
CA SER A 32 26.83 16.46 -8.75
C SER A 32 25.62 15.53 -8.59
N MET A 33 25.28 15.23 -7.33
CA MET A 33 24.10 14.45 -7.01
C MET A 33 23.46 14.93 -5.70
N ASP A 34 22.48 15.82 -5.86
CA ASP A 34 21.78 16.48 -4.75
C ASP A 34 20.62 15.64 -4.21
N VAL A 35 20.04 14.79 -5.07
CA VAL A 35 18.86 14.00 -4.73
C VAL A 35 19.16 12.52 -4.80
N VAL A 36 19.13 11.88 -3.64
CA VAL A 36 19.04 10.43 -3.46
C VAL A 36 17.62 10.12 -2.99
N THR A 37 16.83 9.53 -3.88
CA THR A 37 15.41 9.21 -3.64
C THR A 37 15.21 7.71 -3.49
N ILE A 38 14.36 7.31 -2.56
CA ILE A 38 13.92 5.93 -2.42
C ILE A 38 12.41 5.81 -2.64
N GLY A 39 12.02 4.83 -3.45
CA GLY A 39 10.63 4.38 -3.62
C GLY A 39 10.14 3.57 -2.43
N GLY A 40 10.40 4.03 -1.20
CA GLY A 40 9.90 3.40 0.01
C GLY A 40 8.38 3.33 -0.06
N GLY A 41 7.82 2.12 0.11
CA GLY A 41 6.38 1.95 0.18
C GLY A 41 5.79 2.74 1.35
N THR A 42 4.48 2.98 1.32
CA THR A 42 3.74 3.70 2.38
C THR A 42 4.12 3.25 3.80
N VAL A 43 4.34 1.95 3.98
CA VAL A 43 4.63 1.34 5.29
C VAL A 43 6.10 1.47 5.70
N THR A 44 7.03 1.64 4.74
CA THR A 44 8.47 1.71 5.01
C THR A 44 9.03 3.12 4.88
N ALA A 45 8.26 4.09 4.38
CA ALA A 45 8.69 5.47 4.15
C ALA A 45 9.28 6.13 5.40
N GLU A 46 8.69 5.91 6.59
CA GLU A 46 9.21 6.46 7.86
C GLU A 46 10.59 5.88 8.20
N ILE A 47 10.77 4.56 8.07
CA ILE A 47 12.05 3.88 8.30
C ILE A 47 13.09 4.43 7.32
N CYS A 48 12.74 4.49 6.05
CA CYS A 48 13.67 4.86 5.00
C CYS A 48 14.01 6.38 5.03
N ALA A 49 13.11 7.24 5.55
CA ALA A 49 13.40 8.65 5.81
C ALA A 49 14.35 8.87 6.99
N SER A 50 14.40 7.94 7.94
CA SER A 50 15.30 8.02 9.11
C SER A 50 16.74 7.60 8.80
N LEU A 51 17.00 7.02 7.63
CA LEU A 51 18.30 6.45 7.28
C LEU A 51 19.18 7.49 6.55
N PRO A 52 20.47 7.57 6.90
CA PRO A 52 21.38 8.60 6.39
C PRO A 52 21.62 8.44 4.88
N GLY A 53 21.94 9.55 4.21
CA GLY A 53 22.23 9.57 2.76
C GLY A 53 21.00 9.61 1.87
N ILE A 54 19.80 9.36 2.41
CA ILE A 54 18.52 9.59 1.72
C ILE A 54 18.10 11.06 1.87
N THR A 55 17.64 11.65 0.76
CA THR A 55 17.20 13.06 0.71
C THR A 55 15.71 13.18 0.38
N LYS A 56 15.11 12.14 -0.20
CA LYS A 56 13.70 12.12 -0.59
C LYS A 56 13.10 10.72 -0.44
N VAL A 57 11.86 10.65 0.03
CA VAL A 57 11.03 9.44 0.03
C VAL A 57 9.80 9.65 -0.86
N GLN A 58 9.25 8.58 -1.43
CA GLN A 58 8.12 8.66 -2.37
C GLN A 58 6.95 7.72 -1.98
N PRO A 59 6.35 7.86 -0.77
CA PRO A 59 5.12 7.15 -0.47
C PRO A 59 3.97 7.71 -1.31
N GLY A 60 3.20 6.83 -1.96
CA GLY A 60 2.07 7.24 -2.80
C GLY A 60 0.70 6.89 -2.21
N PHE A 61 0.54 5.65 -1.75
CA PHE A 61 -0.79 5.10 -1.43
C PHE A 61 -1.32 5.45 -0.04
N PHE A 62 -0.51 6.15 0.76
CA PHE A 62 -0.81 6.49 2.16
C PHE A 62 -2.07 7.35 2.34
N ILE A 63 -2.46 8.10 1.30
CA ILE A 63 -3.64 8.96 1.31
C ILE A 63 -4.97 8.19 1.24
N PHE A 64 -4.96 6.93 0.78
CA PHE A 64 -6.18 6.14 0.57
C PHE A 64 -6.26 4.90 1.45
N ILE A 65 -5.18 4.11 1.51
CA ILE A 65 -5.09 2.81 2.18
C ILE A 65 -6.20 1.82 1.78
N GLY A 66 -5.84 0.85 0.96
CA GLY A 66 -6.68 -0.28 0.59
C GLY A 66 -6.90 -1.27 1.74
N SER A 67 -7.94 -2.11 1.63
CA SER A 67 -8.29 -3.13 2.63
C SER A 67 -7.15 -4.12 2.88
N ASP A 68 -6.39 -4.44 1.84
CA ASP A 68 -5.19 -5.28 1.86
C ASP A 68 -4.06 -4.72 2.76
N TYR A 69 -4.00 -3.40 2.93
CA TYR A 69 -3.00 -2.73 3.76
C TYR A 69 -3.34 -2.62 5.24
N ARG A 70 -4.57 -2.98 5.67
CA ARG A 70 -5.06 -2.81 7.05
C ARG A 70 -4.09 -3.34 8.11
N ASN A 71 -3.52 -4.52 7.88
CA ASN A 71 -2.58 -5.17 8.80
C ASN A 71 -1.13 -4.66 8.64
N ALA A 72 -0.79 -4.15 7.46
CA ALA A 72 0.55 -3.68 7.13
C ALA A 72 0.82 -2.27 7.71
N VAL A 73 -0.18 -1.39 7.71
CA VAL A 73 -0.03 -0.01 8.19
C VAL A 73 -0.01 0.13 9.72
N GLY A 74 -0.37 -0.93 10.45
CA GLY A 74 -0.28 -0.95 11.92
C GLY A 74 -1.01 0.19 12.63
N GLY A 75 -2.09 0.70 12.02
CA GLY A 75 -2.88 1.82 12.54
C GLY A 75 -2.27 3.22 12.31
N LEU A 76 -1.16 3.35 11.57
CA LEU A 76 -0.58 4.65 11.23
C LEU A 76 -1.40 5.43 10.20
N PHE A 77 -2.17 4.72 9.40
CA PHE A 77 -3.00 5.29 8.34
C PHE A 77 -4.38 4.63 8.36
N GLU A 78 -5.38 5.36 7.88
CA GLU A 78 -6.79 4.95 7.86
C GLU A 78 -7.31 4.82 6.44
N HIS A 79 -8.34 4.01 6.25
CA HIS A 79 -9.04 3.90 4.96
C HIS A 79 -9.79 5.20 4.67
N ASN A 80 -9.43 5.85 3.57
CA ASN A 80 -10.03 7.13 3.15
C ASN A 80 -10.60 7.10 1.72
N LEU A 81 -10.68 5.90 1.11
CA LEU A 81 -11.36 5.69 -0.17
C LEU A 81 -12.51 4.72 0.01
N THR A 82 -13.70 5.10 -0.46
CA THR A 82 -14.87 4.23 -0.51
C THR A 82 -15.55 4.43 -1.84
N ILE A 83 -15.95 3.33 -2.48
CA ILE A 83 -16.66 3.34 -3.75
C ILE A 83 -18.13 3.05 -3.45
N PRO A 84 -19.04 4.02 -3.63
CA PRO A 84 -20.48 3.77 -3.50
C PRO A 84 -20.93 2.77 -4.57
N SER A 85 -21.72 1.78 -4.16
CA SER A 85 -22.29 0.80 -5.08
C SER A 85 -23.72 0.44 -4.68
N ALA A 86 -24.66 0.65 -5.60
CA ALA A 86 -26.06 0.32 -5.37
C ALA A 86 -26.30 -1.19 -5.53
N THR A 87 -27.20 -1.74 -4.72
CA THR A 87 -27.74 -3.08 -4.98
C THR A 87 -28.63 -3.03 -6.21
N ILE A 88 -28.35 -3.87 -7.20
CA ILE A 88 -29.10 -3.95 -8.45
C ILE A 88 -30.03 -5.16 -8.50
N SER A 89 -29.75 -6.21 -7.73
CA SER A 89 -30.64 -7.36 -7.61
C SER A 89 -30.42 -8.13 -6.30
N LYS A 90 -31.45 -8.87 -5.89
CA LYS A 90 -31.43 -9.76 -4.73
C LYS A 90 -31.77 -11.16 -5.20
N SER A 91 -30.97 -12.15 -4.80
CA SER A 91 -31.26 -13.55 -5.11
C SER A 91 -32.51 -14.01 -4.36
N SER A 92 -33.41 -14.68 -5.06
CA SER A 92 -34.62 -15.29 -4.47
C SER A 92 -34.31 -16.63 -3.76
N SER A 93 -33.20 -17.28 -4.10
CA SER A 93 -32.85 -18.63 -3.63
C SER A 93 -31.57 -18.70 -2.78
N ALA A 94 -30.77 -17.63 -2.74
CA ALA A 94 -29.53 -17.58 -1.97
C ALA A 94 -29.46 -16.32 -1.09
N LYS A 95 -28.65 -16.37 -0.02
CA LYS A 95 -28.30 -15.21 0.82
C LYS A 95 -27.28 -14.31 0.12
N ARG A 96 -27.67 -13.73 -1.02
CA ARG A 96 -26.80 -12.94 -1.90
C ARG A 96 -27.54 -11.74 -2.48
N VAL A 97 -26.82 -10.63 -2.59
CA VAL A 97 -27.19 -9.44 -3.37
C VAL A 97 -26.13 -9.18 -4.42
N THR A 98 -26.54 -8.65 -5.56
CA THR A 98 -25.63 -8.17 -6.61
C THR A 98 -25.57 -6.66 -6.53
N ILE A 99 -24.37 -6.10 -6.56
CA ILE A 99 -24.12 -4.65 -6.58
C ILE A 99 -23.71 -4.21 -7.98
N GLY A 100 -23.83 -2.92 -8.28
CA GLY A 100 -23.45 -2.36 -9.58
C GLY A 100 -21.94 -2.24 -9.83
N GLY A 101 -21.11 -2.44 -8.81
CA GLY A 101 -19.64 -2.39 -8.91
C GLY A 101 -19.04 -3.75 -9.24
N GLY A 102 -18.54 -3.90 -10.47
CA GLY A 102 -17.83 -5.07 -10.97
C GLY A 102 -16.33 -4.82 -11.16
N LEU A 103 -15.67 -5.59 -12.03
CA LEU A 103 -14.21 -5.49 -12.27
C LEU A 103 -13.79 -4.16 -12.87
N LYS A 104 -14.69 -3.49 -13.60
CA LYS A 104 -14.45 -2.13 -14.09
C LYS A 104 -14.40 -1.07 -12.99
N THR A 105 -14.67 -1.43 -11.74
CA THR A 105 -14.75 -0.50 -10.61
C THR A 105 -13.97 -1.00 -9.38
N LEU A 106 -14.06 -2.30 -9.08
CA LEU A 106 -13.46 -2.96 -7.93
C LEU A 106 -12.44 -3.99 -8.45
N MET A 107 -11.20 -3.56 -8.66
CA MET A 107 -10.11 -4.45 -9.07
C MET A 107 -9.81 -5.49 -7.99
N THR A 108 -9.33 -6.67 -8.41
CA THR A 108 -9.14 -7.85 -7.54
C THR A 108 -7.70 -8.35 -7.50
N ASP A 109 -6.73 -7.56 -7.97
CA ASP A 109 -5.31 -7.90 -7.97
C ASP A 109 -4.74 -8.17 -6.56
N SER A 110 -5.34 -7.52 -5.56
CA SER A 110 -4.94 -7.56 -4.14
C SER A 110 -5.99 -8.21 -3.24
N GLY A 111 -6.95 -8.93 -3.82
CA GLY A 111 -8.09 -9.54 -3.13
C GLY A 111 -9.42 -8.83 -3.40
N PHE A 112 -10.50 -9.27 -2.76
CA PHE A 112 -11.83 -8.68 -2.97
C PHE A 112 -12.03 -7.43 -2.09
N ALA A 113 -12.83 -6.49 -2.61
CA ALA A 113 -13.26 -5.32 -1.85
C ALA A 113 -14.03 -5.71 -0.58
N GLU A 114 -13.89 -4.91 0.48
CA GLU A 114 -14.63 -5.11 1.74
C GLU A 114 -15.87 -4.22 1.80
N ALA A 115 -16.98 -4.76 2.30
CA ALA A 115 -18.16 -3.96 2.58
C ALA A 115 -17.91 -3.08 3.83
N LYS A 116 -17.88 -1.76 3.63
CA LYS A 116 -17.67 -0.79 4.72
C LYS A 116 -18.74 -0.96 5.80
N ASP A 117 -18.30 -1.04 7.06
CA ASP A 117 -19.14 -1.16 8.26
C ASP A 117 -20.07 -2.39 8.30
N LEU A 118 -19.85 -3.38 7.45
CA LEU A 118 -20.69 -4.58 7.31
C LEU A 118 -19.85 -5.86 7.43
N PRO A 119 -19.33 -6.20 8.62
CA PRO A 119 -18.34 -7.28 8.81
C PRO A 119 -18.87 -8.69 8.52
N ARG A 120 -20.19 -8.86 8.40
CA ARG A 120 -20.83 -10.14 8.05
C ARG A 120 -21.05 -10.32 6.55
N ILE A 121 -20.72 -9.29 5.75
CA ILE A 121 -20.87 -9.33 4.30
C ILE A 121 -19.50 -9.56 3.68
N THR A 122 -19.41 -10.58 2.86
CA THR A 122 -18.23 -10.88 2.04
C THR A 122 -18.54 -10.55 0.59
N CYS A 123 -17.68 -9.77 -0.05
CA CYS A 123 -17.74 -9.57 -1.48
C CYS A 123 -17.03 -10.72 -2.21
N THR A 124 -17.63 -11.20 -3.28
CA THR A 124 -17.05 -12.24 -4.15
C THR A 124 -17.27 -11.83 -5.60
N GLN A 125 -16.34 -12.16 -6.48
CA GLN A 125 -16.45 -11.84 -7.90
C GLN A 125 -17.51 -12.69 -8.60
N MET A 126 -18.38 -12.03 -9.37
CA MET A 126 -19.43 -12.69 -10.17
C MET A 126 -19.62 -12.11 -11.57
N GLY A 127 -18.84 -11.10 -11.99
CA GLY A 127 -18.98 -10.49 -13.32
C GLY A 127 -18.01 -9.34 -13.58
N ASP A 128 -18.00 -8.88 -14.82
CA ASP A 128 -17.21 -7.75 -15.33
C ASP A 128 -17.97 -6.40 -15.23
#